data_AF-A0A179C453-F1
#
_entry.id   AF-A0A179C453-F1
#
_cell.length_a   1.000
_cell.length_b   1.000
_cell.length_c   1.000
_cell.angle_alpha   90.00
_cell.angle_beta   90.00
_cell.angle_gamma   90.00
#
_symmetry.space_group_name_H-M   'P 1'
#
loop_
_entity.id
_entity.type
_entity.pdbx_description
1 polymer ?
#
loop_
_entity_poly.entity_id
_entity_poly.type
_entity_poly.pdbx_seq_one_letter_code
_entity_poly.pdbx_strand_id
1 'polypeptide(L)'
;MKKQQYIKLISHNDLDGFGAPLLLEALQPALFSNVTFDLTTCSAGRLDQELERFFRQPDVQKYSDIYIMDMTPDSDYSFQQLEQHFANHWLIFDHHESEEELRKKYAANCISPANPEINPSAVSLVWDWVSKQVNFASVPTARQQELQEIVELIRAYDTWDWQNDPNMSNEERKAADELNQLFWFYPLSQSQSFVTKVYQTGWKQYHDQNTLLINTLNGRRQRYLDKHLKNVVEFSVDGHSFGVVYASDFKSEIAHALLQRHDVEAALVIDAHSVSLRSNGQLDVAEFAAKYFNGGGHADSAGGVLPLNPIEEAEKAIVEAVKQQAQVNAKTQAQADENLGNLADSLSEEAAAKLAALFKDQ
;
A
#
# COMPACT_ATOMS: atom_id res chain seq x y z
N MET A 1 27.20 -14.92 -34.11
CA MET A 1 26.68 -14.77 -32.74
C MET A 1 26.22 -13.33 -32.59
N LYS A 2 25.01 -13.08 -32.07
CA LYS A 2 24.58 -11.70 -31.78
C LYS A 2 25.50 -11.11 -30.71
N LYS A 3 25.86 -9.83 -30.83
CA LYS A 3 26.67 -9.13 -29.82
C LYS A 3 25.88 -9.06 -28.51
N GLN A 4 26.55 -9.26 -27.37
CA GLN A 4 25.92 -9.05 -26.06
C GLN A 4 25.50 -7.58 -25.92
N GLN A 5 24.26 -7.36 -25.51
CA GLN A 5 23.67 -6.05 -25.24
C GLN A 5 23.40 -5.93 -23.74
N TYR A 6 23.54 -4.73 -23.19
CA TYR A 6 23.22 -4.43 -21.80
C TYR A 6 22.11 -3.37 -21.81
N ILE A 7 20.99 -3.67 -21.17
CA ILE A 7 19.85 -2.76 -21.08
C ILE A 7 19.66 -2.38 -19.62
N LYS A 8 19.63 -1.08 -19.33
CA LYS A 8 19.32 -0.58 -18.00
C LYS A 8 17.81 -0.60 -17.81
N LEU A 9 17.33 -1.19 -16.72
CA LEU A 9 15.93 -1.11 -16.32
C LEU A 9 15.85 -0.27 -15.05
N ILE A 10 15.03 0.78 -15.03
CA ILE A 10 14.70 1.54 -13.83
C ILE A 10 13.20 1.46 -13.62
N SER A 11 12.76 0.99 -12.46
CA SER A 11 11.34 0.74 -12.23
C SER A 11 10.87 1.13 -10.83
N HIS A 12 9.57 1.30 -10.65
CA HIS A 12 8.98 1.46 -9.32
C HIS A 12 9.18 0.19 -8.48
N ASN A 13 8.83 0.23 -7.19
CA ASN A 13 9.17 -0.81 -6.23
C ASN A 13 7.95 -1.53 -5.59
N ASP A 14 6.78 -1.41 -6.20
CA ASP A 14 5.59 -2.22 -5.92
C ASP A 14 5.47 -3.42 -6.89
N LEU A 15 4.31 -4.07 -6.90
CA LEU A 15 4.10 -5.27 -7.70
C LEU A 15 4.13 -4.99 -9.21
N ASP A 16 3.57 -3.87 -9.68
CA ASP A 16 3.60 -3.51 -11.10
C ASP A 16 5.02 -3.09 -11.53
N GLY A 17 5.66 -2.26 -10.71
CA GLY A 17 7.06 -1.86 -10.87
C GLY A 17 8.06 -3.02 -10.86
N PHE A 18 7.85 -4.09 -10.08
CA PHE A 18 8.65 -5.32 -10.22
C PHE A 18 8.17 -6.22 -11.36
N GLY A 19 6.87 -6.29 -11.60
CA GLY A 19 6.25 -7.12 -12.64
C GLY A 19 6.78 -6.78 -14.03
N ALA A 20 6.76 -5.51 -14.39
CA ALA A 20 7.17 -5.00 -15.71
C ALA A 20 8.60 -5.43 -16.12
N PRO A 21 9.68 -5.13 -15.37
CA PRO A 21 11.03 -5.51 -15.76
C PRO A 21 11.27 -7.01 -15.66
N LEU A 22 10.67 -7.70 -14.69
CA LEU A 22 10.87 -9.14 -14.50
C LEU A 22 10.11 -9.98 -15.53
N LEU A 23 9.07 -9.42 -16.16
CA LEU A 23 8.47 -10.02 -17.35
C LEU A 23 9.46 -10.08 -18.52
N LEU A 24 10.27 -9.04 -18.73
CA LEU A 24 11.34 -9.08 -19.73
C LEU A 24 12.40 -10.14 -19.40
N GLU A 25 12.80 -10.26 -18.13
CA GLU A 25 13.70 -11.32 -17.68
C GLU A 25 13.09 -12.72 -17.89
N ALA A 26 11.81 -12.90 -17.59
CA ALA A 26 11.10 -14.17 -17.80
C ALA A 26 11.01 -14.57 -19.28
N LEU A 27 10.96 -13.59 -20.18
CA LEU A 27 10.96 -13.77 -21.63
C LEU A 27 12.37 -13.80 -22.25
N GLN A 28 13.41 -13.42 -21.49
CA GLN A 28 14.78 -13.29 -21.96
C GLN A 28 15.31 -14.53 -22.68
N PRO A 29 15.10 -15.78 -22.20
CA PRO A 29 15.61 -16.96 -22.91
C PRO A 29 15.08 -17.12 -24.33
N ALA A 30 13.83 -16.70 -24.59
CA ALA A 30 13.17 -16.84 -25.89
C ALA A 30 13.36 -15.61 -26.79
N LEU A 31 13.34 -14.41 -26.21
CA LEU A 31 13.24 -13.15 -26.97
C LEU A 31 14.51 -12.30 -26.92
N PHE A 32 15.26 -12.38 -25.81
CA PHE A 32 16.38 -11.47 -25.51
C PHE A 32 17.64 -12.25 -25.11
N SER A 33 17.92 -13.38 -25.75
CA SER A 33 18.99 -14.31 -25.35
C SER A 33 20.42 -13.73 -25.40
N ASN A 34 20.62 -12.60 -26.08
CA ASN A 34 21.87 -11.85 -26.13
C ASN A 34 21.83 -10.54 -25.31
N VAL A 35 20.81 -10.34 -24.48
CA VAL A 35 20.64 -9.14 -23.65
C VAL A 35 20.94 -9.51 -22.20
N THR A 36 21.60 -8.62 -21.46
CA THR A 36 21.66 -8.62 -20.00
C THR A 36 20.87 -7.43 -19.50
N PHE A 37 19.85 -7.69 -18.68
CA PHE A 37 19.10 -6.65 -17.98
C PHE A 37 19.80 -6.28 -16.68
N ASP A 38 19.87 -4.98 -16.39
CA ASP A 38 20.38 -4.44 -15.13
C ASP A 38 19.29 -3.62 -14.44
N LEU A 39 18.56 -4.28 -13.54
CA LEU A 39 17.43 -3.71 -12.83
C LEU A 39 17.88 -2.84 -11.64
N THR A 40 17.29 -1.65 -11.53
CA THR A 40 17.27 -0.85 -10.32
C THR A 40 15.84 -0.45 -10.03
N THR A 41 15.35 -0.75 -8.83
CA THR A 41 14.05 -0.27 -8.37
C THR A 41 14.21 0.91 -7.42
N CYS A 42 13.26 1.84 -7.47
CA CYS A 42 13.21 2.99 -6.58
C CYS A 42 11.77 3.36 -6.25
N SER A 43 11.56 4.11 -5.17
CA SER A 43 10.23 4.63 -4.82
C SER A 43 9.85 5.82 -5.69
N ALA A 44 8.56 6.15 -5.73
CA ALA A 44 8.04 7.37 -6.34
C ALA A 44 8.86 8.62 -5.95
N GLY A 45 9.05 9.52 -6.92
CA GLY A 45 9.83 10.76 -6.76
C GLY A 45 11.34 10.58 -6.66
N ARG A 46 11.88 9.38 -6.94
CA ARG A 46 13.33 9.11 -6.90
C ARG A 46 13.95 8.85 -8.28
N LEU A 47 13.14 8.74 -9.33
CA LEU A 47 13.60 8.40 -10.68
C LEU A 47 14.67 9.38 -11.19
N ASP A 48 14.42 10.70 -11.11
CA ASP A 48 15.36 11.72 -11.59
C ASP A 48 16.74 11.60 -10.89
N GLN A 49 16.75 11.30 -9.59
CA GLN A 49 17.97 11.07 -8.82
C GLN A 49 18.69 9.78 -9.27
N GLU A 50 17.95 8.71 -9.53
CA GLU A 50 18.55 7.45 -10.01
C GLU A 50 19.10 7.59 -11.44
N LEU A 51 18.43 8.36 -12.31
CA LEU A 51 18.94 8.71 -13.64
C LEU A 51 20.23 9.53 -13.55
N GLU A 52 20.26 10.57 -12.72
CA GLU A 52 21.45 11.39 -12.48
C GLU A 52 22.63 10.54 -11.98
N ARG A 53 22.36 9.63 -11.03
CA ARG A 53 23.36 8.69 -10.52
C ARG A 53 23.84 7.73 -11.61
N PHE A 54 22.94 7.22 -12.44
CA PHE A 54 23.25 6.30 -13.53
C PHE A 54 24.13 6.95 -14.60
N PHE A 55 23.78 8.15 -15.07
CA PHE A 55 24.56 8.85 -16.11
C PHE A 55 25.97 9.25 -15.67
N ARG A 56 26.21 9.34 -14.36
CA ARG A 56 27.55 9.58 -13.79
C ARG A 56 28.41 8.33 -13.68
N GLN A 57 27.87 7.14 -13.94
CA GLN A 57 28.65 5.91 -13.86
C GLN A 57 29.71 5.87 -14.98
N PRO A 58 30.96 5.48 -14.66
CA PRO A 58 32.06 5.48 -15.64
C PRO A 58 31.82 4.52 -16.81
N ASP A 59 31.00 3.49 -16.60
CA ASP A 59 30.68 2.44 -17.55
C ASP A 59 29.27 2.58 -18.16
N VAL A 60 28.62 3.75 -18.03
CA VAL A 60 27.30 4.02 -18.65
C VAL A 60 27.27 3.71 -20.16
N GLN A 61 28.41 3.89 -20.84
CA GLN A 61 28.58 3.62 -22.27
C GLN A 61 28.51 2.12 -22.64
N LYS A 62 28.51 1.21 -21.65
CA LYS A 62 28.32 -0.23 -21.90
C LYS A 62 26.86 -0.57 -22.22
N TYR A 63 25.92 0.24 -21.76
CA TYR A 63 24.50 0.04 -21.98
C TYR A 63 24.13 0.50 -23.39
N SER A 64 23.35 -0.32 -24.09
CA SER A 64 22.81 0.05 -25.40
C SER A 64 21.50 0.82 -25.27
N ASP A 65 20.69 0.51 -24.25
CA ASP A 65 19.36 1.05 -24.09
C ASP A 65 19.02 1.25 -22.60
N ILE A 66 18.05 2.11 -22.32
CA ILE A 66 17.45 2.31 -20.99
C ILE A 66 15.93 2.25 -21.06
N TYR A 67 15.32 1.37 -20.28
CA TYR A 67 13.87 1.31 -20.14
C TYR A 67 13.46 1.74 -18.74
N ILE A 68 12.48 2.63 -18.68
CA ILE A 68 11.89 3.13 -17.46
C ILE A 68 10.46 2.57 -17.39
N MET A 69 10.11 1.97 -16.27
CA MET A 69 8.84 1.29 -16.10
C MET A 69 8.14 1.79 -14.84
N ASP A 70 6.83 1.94 -14.93
CA ASP A 70 5.95 2.37 -13.85
C ASP A 70 6.29 3.75 -13.24
N MET A 71 7.02 4.56 -14.01
CA MET A 71 7.43 5.90 -13.62
C MET A 71 7.72 6.74 -14.86
N THR A 72 7.55 8.05 -14.73
CA THR A 72 7.98 9.04 -15.72
C THR A 72 8.93 10.04 -15.05
N PRO A 73 9.99 10.50 -15.73
CA PRO A 73 10.84 11.57 -15.20
C PRO A 73 10.01 12.82 -14.90
N ASP A 74 10.25 13.46 -13.76
CA ASP A 74 9.44 14.60 -13.29
C ASP A 74 9.78 15.93 -14.01
N SER A 75 10.84 15.92 -14.84
CA SER A 75 11.37 17.13 -15.46
C SER A 75 11.79 16.94 -16.92
N ASP A 76 11.52 17.95 -17.77
CA ASP A 76 12.03 18.03 -19.15
C ASP A 76 13.57 17.87 -19.20
N TYR A 77 14.28 18.25 -18.13
CA TYR A 77 15.73 18.09 -18.02
C TYR A 77 16.15 16.61 -18.06
N SER A 78 15.49 15.74 -17.28
CA SER A 78 15.79 14.31 -17.28
C SER A 78 15.57 13.67 -18.65
N PHE A 79 14.53 14.08 -19.37
CA PHE A 79 14.31 13.67 -20.76
C PHE A 79 15.42 14.14 -21.70
N GLN A 80 15.91 15.37 -21.54
CA GLN A 80 17.07 15.85 -22.32
C GLN A 80 18.33 15.03 -22.01
N GLN A 81 18.53 14.60 -20.76
CA GLN A 81 19.63 13.72 -20.40
C GLN A 81 19.49 12.33 -21.03
N LEU A 82 18.28 11.75 -21.05
CA LEU A 82 18.01 10.51 -21.77
C LEU A 82 18.37 10.62 -23.25
N GLU A 83 17.93 11.68 -23.92
CA GLU A 83 18.23 11.88 -25.35
C GLU A 83 19.72 12.15 -25.60
N GLN A 84 20.39 12.89 -24.71
CA GLN A 84 21.82 13.16 -24.82
C GLN A 84 22.67 11.89 -24.69
N HIS A 85 22.31 10.98 -23.78
CA HIS A 85 23.10 9.78 -23.48
C HIS A 85 22.68 8.56 -24.32
N PHE A 86 21.41 8.48 -24.69
CA PHE A 86 20.79 7.32 -25.32
C PHE A 86 19.84 7.72 -26.46
N ALA A 87 20.23 8.66 -27.33
CA ALA A 87 19.38 9.18 -28.41
C ALA A 87 18.57 8.08 -29.14
N ASN A 88 17.23 8.14 -29.05
CA ASN A 88 16.29 7.12 -29.59
C ASN A 88 16.44 5.68 -29.06
N HIS A 89 17.19 5.46 -27.97
CA HIS A 89 17.48 4.18 -27.32
C HIS A 89 16.94 4.11 -25.89
N TRP A 90 15.83 4.79 -25.64
CA TRP A 90 15.14 4.75 -24.36
C TRP A 90 13.64 4.55 -24.54
N LEU A 91 12.99 3.87 -23.61
CA LEU A 91 11.55 3.64 -23.62
C LEU A 91 10.96 3.87 -22.23
N ILE A 92 9.73 4.38 -22.18
CA ILE A 92 8.93 4.56 -20.98
C ILE A 92 7.66 3.70 -21.08
N PHE A 93 7.41 2.91 -20.04
CA PHE A 93 6.21 2.08 -19.86
C PHE A 93 5.51 2.57 -18.60
N ASP A 94 4.68 3.59 -18.72
CA ASP A 94 4.05 4.23 -17.57
C ASP A 94 2.62 4.66 -17.89
N HIS A 95 1.78 4.64 -16.86
CA HIS A 95 0.33 4.79 -16.94
C HIS A 95 -0.23 5.89 -16.02
N HIS A 96 0.59 6.43 -15.11
CA HIS A 96 0.16 7.46 -14.16
C HIS A 96 -0.36 8.73 -14.85
N GLU A 97 -1.57 9.16 -14.49
CA GLU A 97 -2.24 10.30 -15.14
C GLU A 97 -1.52 11.63 -14.89
N SER A 98 -0.93 11.81 -13.71
CA SER A 98 -0.25 13.04 -13.30
C SER A 98 0.90 13.45 -14.23
N GLU A 99 1.57 12.49 -14.86
CA GLU A 99 2.70 12.73 -15.78
C GLU A 99 2.33 12.56 -17.26
N GLU A 100 1.04 12.34 -17.58
CA GLU A 100 0.59 12.06 -18.96
C GLU A 100 0.94 13.20 -19.93
N GLU A 101 0.70 14.45 -19.53
CA GLU A 101 1.00 15.63 -20.34
C GLU A 101 2.50 15.75 -20.65
N LEU A 102 3.35 15.34 -19.72
CA LEU A 102 4.79 15.33 -19.92
C LEU A 102 5.19 14.20 -20.88
N ARG A 103 4.67 12.98 -20.68
CA ARG A 103 4.87 11.85 -21.62
C ARG A 103 4.44 12.18 -23.05
N LYS A 104 3.33 12.92 -23.24
CA LYS A 104 2.84 13.33 -24.57
C LYS A 104 3.88 14.12 -25.38
N LYS A 105 4.72 14.94 -24.74
CA LYS A 105 5.82 15.66 -25.43
C LYS A 105 6.86 14.70 -26.02
N TYR A 106 6.97 13.50 -25.46
CA TYR A 106 7.97 12.49 -25.77
C TYR A 106 7.33 11.17 -26.25
N ALA A 107 6.18 11.27 -26.91
CA ALA A 107 5.34 10.11 -27.26
C ALA A 107 6.07 9.04 -28.11
N ALA A 108 7.09 9.42 -28.89
CA ALA A 108 7.88 8.47 -29.69
C ALA A 108 8.61 7.40 -28.85
N ASN A 109 8.88 7.70 -27.58
CA ASN A 109 9.58 6.82 -26.65
C ASN A 109 8.65 6.31 -25.53
N CYS A 110 7.37 6.68 -25.55
CA CYS A 110 6.40 6.25 -24.54
C CYS A 110 5.48 5.16 -25.14
N ILE A 111 5.40 4.02 -24.47
CA ILE A 111 4.56 2.92 -24.93
C ILE A 111 3.10 3.20 -24.58
N SER A 112 2.24 3.12 -25.59
CA SER A 112 0.78 3.24 -25.44
C SER A 112 0.12 1.87 -25.35
N PRO A 113 -1.02 1.76 -24.63
CA PRO A 113 -1.78 0.51 -24.55
C PRO A 113 -2.26 0.06 -25.93
N ALA A 114 -2.36 -1.26 -26.13
CA ALA A 114 -2.94 -1.84 -27.33
C ALA A 114 -4.46 -1.61 -27.39
N ASN A 115 -5.13 -1.60 -26.24
CA ASN A 115 -6.53 -1.23 -26.11
C ASN A 115 -6.69 -0.05 -25.13
N PRO A 116 -6.96 1.18 -25.59
CA PRO A 116 -7.13 2.35 -24.73
C PRO A 116 -8.43 2.33 -23.89
N GLU A 117 -9.34 1.37 -24.12
CA GLU A 117 -10.54 1.19 -23.28
C GLU A 117 -10.25 0.38 -22.00
N ILE A 118 -9.08 -0.24 -21.90
CA ILE A 118 -8.64 -0.98 -20.72
C ILE A 118 -7.59 -0.15 -20.00
N ASN A 119 -7.79 0.07 -18.70
CA ASN A 119 -6.81 0.76 -17.87
C ASN A 119 -5.47 0.01 -17.92
N PRO A 120 -4.39 0.64 -18.39
CA PRO A 120 -3.09 0.00 -18.42
C PRO A 120 -2.40 0.11 -17.06
N SER A 121 -1.55 -0.87 -16.78
CA SER A 121 -0.42 -0.79 -15.84
C SER A 121 0.91 -0.95 -16.61
N ALA A 122 2.04 -0.65 -16.01
CA ALA A 122 3.36 -0.80 -16.63
C ALA A 122 3.61 -2.24 -17.12
N VAL A 123 3.24 -3.27 -16.34
CA VAL A 123 3.43 -4.67 -16.78
C VAL A 123 2.59 -5.00 -18.02
N SER A 124 1.37 -4.45 -18.11
CA SER A 124 0.50 -4.64 -19.28
C SER A 124 1.06 -3.91 -20.51
N LEU A 125 1.66 -2.73 -20.34
CA LEU A 125 2.32 -2.00 -21.44
C LEU A 125 3.54 -2.77 -21.95
N VAL A 126 4.33 -3.38 -21.06
CA VAL A 126 5.43 -4.27 -21.44
C VAL A 126 4.90 -5.47 -22.24
N TRP A 127 3.81 -6.09 -21.80
CA TRP A 127 3.17 -7.19 -22.52
C TRP A 127 2.69 -6.77 -23.91
N ASP A 128 2.01 -5.64 -24.03
CA ASP A 128 1.51 -5.10 -25.29
C ASP A 128 2.64 -4.77 -26.27
N TRP A 129 3.77 -4.28 -25.76
CA TRP A 129 4.95 -3.99 -26.56
C TRP A 129 5.65 -5.26 -27.04
N VAL A 130 5.88 -6.23 -26.14
CA VAL A 130 6.66 -7.43 -26.46
C VAL A 130 5.87 -8.42 -27.31
N SER A 131 4.55 -8.50 -27.14
CA SER A 131 3.66 -9.39 -27.91
C SER A 131 3.57 -9.03 -29.39
N LYS A 132 3.84 -7.76 -29.74
CA LYS A 132 3.88 -7.26 -31.12
C LYS A 132 5.22 -7.56 -31.82
N GLN A 133 6.24 -8.04 -31.10
CA GLN A 133 7.54 -8.31 -31.68
C GLN A 133 7.51 -9.56 -32.58
N VAL A 134 8.22 -9.52 -33.71
CA VAL A 134 8.21 -10.61 -34.72
C VAL A 134 8.66 -11.96 -34.17
N ASN A 135 9.49 -11.96 -33.13
CA ASN A 135 9.99 -13.15 -32.48
C ASN A 135 9.10 -13.64 -31.33
N PHE A 136 8.02 -12.94 -30.97
CA PHE A 136 7.14 -13.36 -29.87
C PHE A 136 6.56 -14.77 -30.08
N ALA A 137 6.31 -15.15 -31.33
CA ALA A 137 5.89 -16.49 -31.72
C ALA A 137 6.89 -17.62 -31.35
N SER A 138 8.13 -17.29 -30.96
CA SER A 138 9.09 -18.27 -30.44
C SER A 138 8.79 -18.70 -29.00
N VAL A 139 8.02 -17.91 -28.25
CA VAL A 139 7.57 -18.26 -26.90
C VAL A 139 6.48 -19.33 -27.03
N PRO A 140 6.57 -20.48 -26.34
CA PRO A 140 5.52 -21.50 -26.40
C PRO A 140 4.16 -20.95 -26.00
N THR A 141 3.09 -21.31 -26.71
CA THR A 141 1.73 -20.79 -26.46
C THR A 141 1.28 -20.99 -25.01
N ALA A 142 1.55 -22.15 -24.40
CA ALA A 142 1.24 -22.39 -23.00
C ALA A 142 1.94 -21.40 -22.07
N ARG A 143 3.21 -21.06 -22.38
CA ARG A 143 3.98 -20.07 -21.62
C ARG A 143 3.46 -18.65 -21.82
N GLN A 144 2.99 -18.31 -23.02
CA GLN A 144 2.33 -17.03 -23.27
C GLN A 144 1.07 -16.90 -22.41
N GLN A 145 0.23 -17.93 -22.34
CA GLN A 145 -0.99 -17.94 -21.53
C GLN A 145 -0.70 -17.81 -20.04
N GLU A 146 0.27 -18.56 -19.50
CA GLU A 146 0.68 -18.45 -18.09
C GLU A 146 1.17 -17.04 -17.72
N LEU A 147 1.98 -16.43 -18.60
CA LEU A 147 2.48 -15.07 -18.37
C LEU A 147 1.35 -14.05 -18.49
N GLN A 148 0.46 -14.21 -19.47
CA GLN A 148 -0.68 -13.32 -19.68
C GLN A 148 -1.63 -13.33 -18.47
N GLU A 149 -1.86 -14.49 -17.86
CA GLU A 149 -2.63 -14.59 -16.60
C GLU A 149 -1.97 -13.74 -15.51
N ILE A 150 -0.67 -13.89 -15.27
CA ILE A 150 0.04 -13.11 -14.24
C ILE A 150 0.00 -11.61 -14.55
N VAL A 151 0.21 -11.22 -15.80
CA VAL A 151 0.13 -9.82 -16.26
C VAL A 151 -1.25 -9.23 -15.94
N GLU A 152 -2.32 -9.97 -16.24
CA GLU A 152 -3.68 -9.53 -15.99
C GLU A 152 -3.97 -9.39 -14.49
N LEU A 153 -3.49 -10.31 -13.65
CA LEU A 153 -3.66 -10.22 -12.20
C LEU A 153 -2.96 -8.99 -11.60
N ILE A 154 -1.76 -8.67 -12.07
CA ILE A 154 -1.02 -7.48 -11.63
C ILE A 154 -1.75 -6.22 -12.09
N ARG A 155 -2.09 -6.13 -13.39
CA ARG A 155 -2.81 -4.99 -13.99
C ARG A 155 -4.13 -4.74 -13.29
N ALA A 156 -4.92 -5.79 -13.07
CA ALA A 156 -6.23 -5.70 -12.44
C ALA A 156 -6.14 -5.19 -11.00
N TYR A 157 -5.12 -5.61 -10.25
CA TYR A 157 -4.91 -5.10 -8.90
C TYR A 157 -4.52 -3.63 -8.93
N ASP A 158 -3.50 -3.30 -9.73
CA ASP A 158 -2.88 -1.99 -9.82
C ASP A 158 -3.85 -0.89 -10.26
N THR A 159 -4.70 -1.20 -11.25
CA THR A 159 -5.72 -0.28 -11.78
C THR A 159 -7.03 -0.28 -10.98
N TRP A 160 -7.11 -1.10 -9.92
CA TRP A 160 -8.33 -1.34 -9.13
C TRP A 160 -9.49 -2.02 -9.89
N ASP A 161 -9.27 -2.48 -11.13
CA ASP A 161 -10.26 -3.23 -11.91
C ASP A 161 -10.70 -4.52 -11.22
N TRP A 162 -9.86 -5.13 -10.37
CA TRP A 162 -10.23 -6.27 -9.54
C TRP A 162 -11.41 -6.00 -8.59
N GLN A 163 -11.71 -4.74 -8.30
CA GLN A 163 -12.93 -4.32 -7.59
C GLN A 163 -13.99 -3.79 -8.57
N ASN A 164 -13.59 -3.04 -9.59
CA ASN A 164 -14.50 -2.25 -10.40
C ASN A 164 -15.03 -2.94 -11.67
N ASP A 165 -14.28 -3.84 -12.31
CA ASP A 165 -14.69 -4.45 -13.58
C ASP A 165 -15.82 -5.46 -13.35
N PRO A 166 -17.08 -5.21 -13.79
CA PRO A 166 -18.20 -6.10 -13.52
C PRO A 166 -18.08 -7.47 -14.21
N ASN A 167 -17.21 -7.62 -15.20
CA ASN A 167 -17.05 -8.85 -15.96
C ASN A 167 -15.98 -9.79 -15.39
N MET A 168 -15.14 -9.29 -14.48
CA MET A 168 -14.08 -10.09 -13.86
C MET A 168 -14.65 -11.13 -12.90
N SER A 169 -14.22 -12.38 -13.06
CA SER A 169 -14.69 -13.49 -12.22
C SER A 169 -14.24 -13.35 -10.76
N ASN A 170 -14.97 -13.95 -9.82
CA ASN A 170 -14.58 -13.91 -8.41
C ASN A 170 -13.22 -14.56 -8.16
N GLU A 171 -12.89 -15.58 -8.95
CA GLU A 171 -11.62 -16.28 -8.92
C GLU A 171 -10.46 -15.36 -9.34
N GLU A 172 -10.62 -14.58 -10.42
CA GLU A 172 -9.61 -13.62 -10.89
C GLU A 172 -9.43 -12.46 -9.90
N ARG A 173 -10.52 -11.90 -9.37
CA ARG A 173 -10.46 -10.84 -8.35
C ARG A 173 -9.69 -11.29 -7.13
N LYS A 174 -10.00 -12.49 -6.65
CA LYS A 174 -9.33 -13.11 -5.52
C LYS A 174 -7.85 -13.36 -5.84
N ALA A 175 -7.54 -13.85 -7.04
CA ALA A 175 -6.17 -14.10 -7.45
C ALA A 175 -5.32 -12.82 -7.53
N ALA A 176 -5.86 -11.72 -8.08
CA ALA A 176 -5.20 -10.43 -8.18
C ALA A 176 -4.84 -9.89 -6.78
N ASP A 177 -5.83 -9.93 -5.89
CA ASP A 177 -5.68 -9.53 -4.49
C ASP A 177 -4.68 -10.40 -3.71
N GLU A 178 -4.73 -11.72 -3.86
CA GLU A 178 -3.81 -12.64 -3.19
C GLU A 178 -2.37 -12.49 -3.70
N LEU A 179 -2.19 -12.25 -5.00
CA LEU A 179 -0.87 -12.00 -5.59
C LEU A 179 -0.25 -10.73 -5.00
N ASN A 180 -1.00 -9.64 -4.93
CA ASN A 180 -0.51 -8.40 -4.32
C ASN A 180 -0.30 -8.53 -2.79
N GLN A 181 -1.19 -9.22 -2.09
CA GLN A 181 -1.01 -9.47 -0.65
C GLN A 181 0.27 -10.27 -0.37
N LEU A 182 0.58 -11.27 -1.19
CA LEU A 182 1.83 -12.02 -1.08
C LEU A 182 3.05 -11.13 -1.36
N PHE A 183 2.97 -10.25 -2.35
CA PHE A 183 4.05 -9.29 -2.64
C PHE A 183 4.40 -8.45 -1.41
N TRP A 184 3.40 -7.80 -0.79
CA TRP A 184 3.61 -6.95 0.39
C TRP A 184 3.90 -7.71 1.68
N PHE A 185 3.58 -9.01 1.72
CA PHE A 185 3.99 -9.86 2.84
C PHE A 185 5.52 -10.05 2.90
N TYR A 186 6.19 -10.13 1.75
CA TYR A 186 7.64 -10.23 1.71
C TYR A 186 8.29 -8.85 1.90
N PRO A 187 9.44 -8.76 2.60
CA PRO A 187 10.17 -7.51 2.66
C PRO A 187 10.69 -7.12 1.27
N LEU A 188 10.87 -5.82 1.03
CA LEU A 188 11.32 -5.28 -0.27
C LEU A 188 12.58 -5.98 -0.84
N SER A 189 13.50 -6.42 0.03
CA SER A 189 14.72 -7.15 -0.36
C SER A 189 14.45 -8.52 -1.00
N GLN A 190 13.22 -9.03 -0.89
CA GLN A 190 12.78 -10.31 -1.45
C GLN A 190 11.78 -10.15 -2.60
N SER A 191 11.32 -8.92 -2.89
CA SER A 191 10.30 -8.66 -3.93
C SER A 191 10.72 -9.18 -5.30
N GLN A 192 11.96 -8.94 -5.73
CA GLN A 192 12.47 -9.48 -7.00
C GLN A 192 12.44 -11.02 -7.03
N SER A 193 12.92 -11.67 -5.96
CA SER A 193 12.93 -13.13 -5.85
C SER A 193 11.51 -13.71 -5.88
N PHE A 194 10.57 -13.05 -5.20
CA PHE A 194 9.17 -13.41 -5.18
C PHE A 194 8.55 -13.36 -6.60
N VAL A 195 8.63 -12.21 -7.27
CA VAL A 195 8.03 -12.01 -8.61
C VAL A 195 8.69 -12.93 -9.63
N THR A 196 10.02 -13.09 -9.61
CA THR A 196 10.74 -14.04 -10.47
C THR A 196 10.24 -15.46 -10.26
N LYS A 197 10.01 -15.89 -9.02
CA LYS A 197 9.48 -17.23 -8.72
C LYS A 197 8.03 -17.40 -9.20
N VAL A 198 7.19 -16.37 -9.07
CA VAL A 198 5.82 -16.38 -9.60
C VAL A 198 5.86 -16.56 -11.13
N TYR A 199 6.66 -15.75 -11.83
CA TYR A 199 6.82 -15.93 -13.28
C TYR A 199 7.35 -17.31 -13.65
N GLN A 200 8.39 -17.81 -12.97
CA GLN A 200 8.96 -19.14 -13.27
C GLN A 200 7.99 -20.30 -13.05
N THR A 201 7.12 -20.19 -12.05
CA THR A 201 6.22 -21.28 -11.62
C THR A 201 4.86 -21.21 -12.31
N GLY A 202 4.42 -20.02 -12.75
CA GLY A 202 3.03 -19.77 -13.10
C GLY A 202 2.17 -19.53 -11.84
N TRP A 203 1.17 -18.65 -11.94
CA TRP A 203 0.36 -18.26 -10.79
C TRP A 203 -0.35 -19.45 -10.15
N LYS A 204 -1.05 -20.25 -10.94
CA LYS A 204 -1.81 -21.41 -10.43
C LYS A 204 -0.95 -22.35 -9.57
N GLN A 205 0.21 -22.76 -10.08
CA GLN A 205 1.08 -23.69 -9.35
C GLN A 205 1.72 -23.01 -8.13
N TYR A 206 2.10 -21.72 -8.23
CA TYR A 206 2.60 -20.97 -7.09
C TYR A 206 1.55 -20.85 -5.98
N HIS A 207 0.32 -20.48 -6.34
CA HIS A 207 -0.82 -20.39 -5.43
C HIS A 207 -1.06 -21.73 -4.72
N ASP A 208 -1.16 -22.84 -5.48
CA ASP A 208 -1.38 -24.18 -4.93
C ASP A 208 -0.31 -24.55 -3.88
N GLN A 209 0.97 -24.28 -4.18
CA GLN A 209 2.10 -24.52 -3.28
C GLN A 209 2.08 -23.66 -2.00
N ASN A 210 1.42 -22.49 -2.02
CA ASN A 210 1.41 -21.52 -0.94
C ASN A 210 0.04 -21.32 -0.28
N THR A 211 -0.93 -22.20 -0.57
CA THR A 211 -2.32 -22.14 -0.08
C THR A 211 -2.44 -21.87 1.43
N LEU A 212 -1.62 -22.51 2.27
CA LEU A 212 -1.66 -22.31 3.73
C LEU A 212 -1.26 -20.87 4.12
N LEU A 213 -0.23 -20.32 3.48
CA LEU A 213 0.22 -18.94 3.72
C LEU A 213 -0.87 -17.96 3.30
N ILE A 214 -1.39 -18.11 2.08
CA ILE A 214 -2.44 -17.27 1.51
C ILE A 214 -3.68 -17.26 2.42
N ASN A 215 -4.19 -18.43 2.80
CA ASN A 215 -5.34 -18.53 3.70
C ASN A 215 -5.08 -17.91 5.08
N THR A 216 -3.84 -18.02 5.59
CA THR A 216 -3.45 -17.41 6.87
C THR A 216 -3.47 -15.89 6.79
N LEU A 217 -2.92 -15.32 5.72
CA LEU A 217 -2.87 -13.88 5.49
C LEU A 217 -4.28 -13.31 5.26
N ASN A 218 -5.09 -13.95 4.42
CA ASN A 218 -6.50 -13.61 4.24
C ASN A 218 -7.29 -13.61 5.55
N GLY A 219 -7.13 -14.68 6.36
CA GLY A 219 -7.78 -14.75 7.66
C GLY A 219 -7.32 -13.67 8.64
N ARG A 220 -6.04 -13.28 8.60
CA ARG A 220 -5.51 -12.16 9.42
C ARG A 220 -6.10 -10.83 8.97
N ARG A 221 -6.09 -10.54 7.67
CA ARG A 221 -6.68 -9.32 7.11
C ARG A 221 -8.16 -9.23 7.46
N GLN A 222 -8.94 -10.29 7.25
CA GLN A 222 -10.38 -10.27 7.57
C GLN A 222 -10.64 -9.96 9.06
N ARG A 223 -9.89 -10.59 9.98
CA ARG A 223 -10.01 -10.28 11.42
C ARG A 223 -9.60 -8.84 11.75
N TYR A 224 -8.63 -8.29 11.03
CA TYR A 224 -8.23 -6.89 11.17
C TYR A 224 -9.39 -5.97 10.74
N LEU A 225 -9.91 -6.14 9.52
CA LEU A 225 -11.06 -5.39 9.02
C LEU A 225 -12.25 -5.46 10.00
N ASP A 226 -12.65 -6.66 10.41
CA ASP A 226 -13.79 -6.87 11.31
C ASP A 226 -13.58 -6.28 12.70
N LYS A 227 -12.33 -6.20 13.19
CA LYS A 227 -12.03 -5.56 14.47
C LYS A 227 -12.17 -4.04 14.37
N HIS A 228 -11.66 -3.45 13.30
CA HIS A 228 -11.65 -2.00 13.11
C HIS A 228 -13.04 -1.46 12.74
N LEU A 229 -13.79 -2.20 11.91
CA LEU A 229 -15.12 -1.80 11.47
C LEU A 229 -16.22 -1.93 12.54
N LYS A 230 -15.94 -2.58 13.68
CA LYS A 230 -16.90 -2.64 14.80
C LYS A 230 -17.11 -1.32 15.53
N ASN A 231 -16.12 -0.42 15.46
CA ASN A 231 -16.10 0.83 16.23
C ASN A 231 -16.08 2.05 15.29
N VAL A 232 -16.67 1.93 14.10
CA VAL A 232 -16.84 3.07 13.19
C VAL A 232 -17.68 4.12 13.90
N VAL A 233 -17.19 5.35 13.88
CA VAL A 233 -17.95 6.51 14.37
C VAL A 233 -18.50 7.23 13.15
N GLU A 234 -19.82 7.36 13.08
CA GLU A 234 -20.48 8.12 12.03
C GLU A 234 -20.68 9.58 12.47
N PHE A 235 -20.47 10.52 11.55
CA PHE A 235 -20.70 11.94 11.79
C PHE A 235 -21.16 12.65 10.51
N SER A 236 -21.61 13.89 10.64
CA SER A 236 -21.98 14.73 9.50
C SER A 236 -21.38 16.13 9.61
N VAL A 237 -20.91 16.65 8.48
CA VAL A 237 -20.39 18.02 8.36
C VAL A 237 -20.68 18.54 6.95
N ASP A 238 -21.02 19.82 6.83
CA ASP A 238 -21.39 20.47 5.56
C ASP A 238 -22.52 19.76 4.77
N GLY A 239 -23.40 19.03 5.46
CA GLY A 239 -24.49 18.27 4.83
C GLY A 239 -24.10 16.90 4.30
N HIS A 240 -22.84 16.48 4.46
CA HIS A 240 -22.35 15.17 4.05
C HIS A 240 -22.16 14.23 5.25
N SER A 241 -22.35 12.94 5.02
CA SER A 241 -22.19 11.86 6.00
C SER A 241 -20.86 11.12 5.86
N PHE A 242 -20.25 10.81 7.00
CA PHE A 242 -18.93 10.23 7.07
C PHE A 242 -18.87 9.11 8.10
N GLY A 243 -18.09 8.08 7.81
CA GLY A 243 -17.64 7.11 8.83
C GLY A 243 -16.14 7.26 9.06
N VAL A 244 -15.72 7.34 10.32
CA VAL A 244 -14.30 7.41 10.70
C VAL A 244 -13.87 6.16 11.46
N VAL A 245 -12.67 5.67 11.12
CA VAL A 245 -12.04 4.53 11.77
C VAL A 245 -10.54 4.75 11.88
N TYR A 246 -9.96 4.41 13.02
CA TYR A 246 -8.50 4.36 13.16
C TYR A 246 -7.97 3.05 12.58
N ALA A 247 -7.05 3.10 11.62
CA ALA A 247 -6.33 1.92 11.11
C ALA A 247 -4.99 2.31 10.50
N SER A 248 -3.96 1.54 10.84
CA SER A 248 -2.57 1.74 10.38
C SER A 248 -2.20 0.88 9.17
N ASP A 249 -3.07 -0.05 8.77
CA ASP A 249 -2.83 -1.03 7.70
C ASP A 249 -4.13 -1.22 6.89
N PHE A 250 -4.04 -1.77 5.68
CA PHE A 250 -5.17 -2.04 4.79
C PHE A 250 -6.14 -0.85 4.63
N LYS A 251 -5.60 0.38 4.51
CA LYS A 251 -6.41 1.61 4.55
C LYS A 251 -7.48 1.66 3.46
N SER A 252 -7.11 1.30 2.23
CA SER A 252 -8.04 1.27 1.10
C SER A 252 -9.13 0.22 1.32
N GLU A 253 -8.77 -0.98 1.77
CA GLU A 253 -9.71 -2.07 2.00
C GLU A 253 -10.64 -1.79 3.19
N ILE A 254 -10.14 -1.18 4.27
CA ILE A 254 -10.97 -0.72 5.38
C ILE A 254 -11.94 0.35 4.92
N ALA A 255 -11.48 1.35 4.17
CA ALA A 255 -12.32 2.41 3.68
C ALA A 255 -13.43 1.86 2.77
N HIS A 256 -13.08 0.97 1.84
CA HIS A 256 -14.04 0.30 0.96
C HIS A 256 -15.05 -0.54 1.75
N ALA A 257 -14.58 -1.38 2.68
CA ALA A 257 -15.46 -2.20 3.52
C ALA A 257 -16.33 -1.35 4.47
N LEU A 258 -15.87 -0.17 4.88
CA LEU A 258 -16.67 0.80 5.61
C LEU A 258 -17.83 1.29 4.75
N LEU A 259 -17.56 1.77 3.54
CA LEU A 259 -18.58 2.28 2.60
C LEU A 259 -19.61 1.21 2.20
N GLN A 260 -19.23 -0.07 2.22
CA GLN A 260 -20.16 -1.17 1.98
C GLN A 260 -21.04 -1.52 3.19
N ARG A 261 -20.55 -1.29 4.42
CA ARG A 261 -21.25 -1.70 5.65
C ARG A 261 -22.04 -0.56 6.30
N HIS A 262 -21.74 0.68 5.94
CA HIS A 262 -22.32 1.89 6.50
C HIS A 262 -22.87 2.77 5.37
N ASP A 263 -24.06 3.34 5.59
CA ASP A 263 -24.71 4.25 4.64
C ASP A 263 -24.13 5.67 4.81
N VAL A 264 -22.89 5.85 4.38
CA VAL A 264 -22.16 7.13 4.45
C VAL A 264 -21.58 7.49 3.09
N GLU A 265 -21.42 8.79 2.84
CA GLU A 265 -20.89 9.32 1.58
C GLU A 265 -19.37 9.19 1.48
N ALA A 266 -18.66 9.24 2.60
CA ALA A 266 -17.21 9.05 2.63
C ALA A 266 -16.69 8.32 3.87
N ALA A 267 -15.61 7.58 3.68
CA ALA A 267 -14.87 6.89 4.72
C ALA A 267 -13.58 7.66 5.03
N LEU A 268 -13.32 7.92 6.32
CA LEU A 268 -12.07 8.48 6.83
C LEU A 268 -11.32 7.38 7.58
N VAL A 269 -10.18 6.97 7.05
CA VAL A 269 -9.25 6.08 7.73
C VAL A 269 -8.11 6.91 8.29
N ILE A 270 -8.07 7.05 9.61
CA ILE A 270 -7.05 7.83 10.32
C ILE A 270 -5.93 6.94 10.85
N ASP A 271 -4.70 7.44 10.82
CA ASP A 271 -3.57 6.85 11.55
C ASP A 271 -2.89 7.91 12.45
N ALA A 272 -1.62 7.70 12.81
CA ALA A 272 -0.90 8.60 13.71
C ALA A 272 -0.76 10.03 13.17
N HIS A 273 -0.64 10.22 11.85
CA HIS A 273 -0.32 11.54 11.27
C HIS A 273 -1.07 11.86 9.98
N SER A 274 -1.85 10.91 9.45
CA SER A 274 -2.52 11.05 8.16
C SER A 274 -3.97 10.60 8.23
N VAL A 275 -4.75 11.14 7.32
CA VAL A 275 -6.10 10.68 7.02
C VAL A 275 -6.15 10.26 5.56
N SER A 276 -6.72 9.09 5.29
CA SER A 276 -7.04 8.60 3.95
C SER A 276 -8.54 8.62 3.77
N LEU A 277 -9.00 9.27 2.70
CA LEU A 277 -10.41 9.44 2.41
C LEU A 277 -10.79 8.62 1.18
N ARG A 278 -11.96 7.98 1.23
CA ARG A 278 -12.60 7.36 0.06
C ARG A 278 -14.05 7.80 -0.02
N SER A 279 -14.50 8.09 -1.23
CA SER A 279 -15.89 8.45 -1.53
C SER A 279 -16.67 7.22 -2.00
N ASN A 280 -17.98 7.20 -1.77
CA ASN A 280 -18.89 6.31 -2.51
C ASN A 280 -19.34 6.89 -3.87
N GLY A 281 -18.76 8.03 -4.29
CA GLY A 281 -19.09 8.75 -5.52
C GLY A 281 -20.05 9.93 -5.34
N GLN A 282 -20.56 10.17 -4.12
CA GLN A 282 -21.48 11.28 -3.85
C GLN A 282 -20.78 12.56 -3.36
N LEU A 283 -19.54 12.45 -2.91
CA LEU A 283 -18.74 13.56 -2.38
C LEU A 283 -17.37 13.60 -3.07
N ASP A 284 -16.91 14.80 -3.46
CA ASP A 284 -15.51 15.02 -3.82
C ASP A 284 -14.65 15.07 -2.54
N VAL A 285 -13.93 13.98 -2.26
CA VAL A 285 -13.09 13.89 -1.07
C VAL A 285 -11.77 14.64 -1.20
N ALA A 286 -11.34 15.01 -2.41
CA ALA A 286 -10.14 15.83 -2.61
C ALA A 286 -10.38 17.28 -2.17
N GLU A 287 -11.53 17.86 -2.54
CA GLU A 287 -11.94 19.17 -2.04
C GLU A 287 -12.09 19.18 -0.51
N PHE A 288 -12.69 18.12 0.04
CA PHE A 288 -12.81 17.96 1.49
C PHE A 288 -11.43 17.88 2.18
N ALA A 289 -10.52 17.07 1.64
CA ALA A 289 -9.17 16.92 2.16
C ALA A 289 -8.37 18.24 2.13
N ALA A 290 -8.48 18.99 1.03
CA ALA A 290 -7.85 20.30 0.91
C ALA A 290 -8.37 21.29 1.97
N LYS A 291 -9.70 21.31 2.19
CA LYS A 291 -10.35 22.22 3.15
C LYS A 291 -10.01 21.90 4.61
N TYR A 292 -9.98 20.63 4.98
CA TYR A 292 -9.93 20.21 6.40
C TYR A 292 -8.59 19.64 6.86
N PHE A 293 -7.78 19.09 5.96
CA PHE A 293 -6.59 18.32 6.30
C PHE A 293 -5.33 18.76 5.56
N ASN A 294 -5.34 19.93 4.92
CA ASN A 294 -4.24 20.41 4.08
C ASN A 294 -3.77 19.33 3.09
N GLY A 295 -4.76 18.64 2.50
CA GLY A 295 -4.59 17.46 1.68
C GLY A 295 -4.93 17.68 0.22
N GLY A 296 -5.07 16.57 -0.51
CA GLY A 296 -5.45 16.55 -1.92
C GLY A 296 -5.54 15.12 -2.46
N GLY A 297 -5.89 14.99 -3.74
CA GLY A 297 -6.05 13.71 -4.43
C GLY A 297 -7.09 13.83 -5.54
N HIS A 298 -7.80 12.73 -5.79
CA HIS A 298 -8.90 12.64 -6.73
C HIS A 298 -10.26 12.72 -6.02
N ALA A 299 -11.31 13.00 -6.78
CA ALA A 299 -12.65 13.16 -6.25
C ALA A 299 -13.15 11.96 -5.43
N ASP A 300 -12.69 10.75 -5.73
CA ASP A 300 -13.06 9.51 -5.04
C ASP A 300 -12.03 9.02 -4.00
N SER A 301 -10.82 9.57 -4.01
CA SER A 301 -9.69 9.11 -3.20
C SER A 301 -8.73 10.26 -2.91
N ALA A 302 -8.63 10.62 -1.63
CA ALA A 302 -7.74 11.71 -1.20
C ALA A 302 -6.98 11.35 0.07
N GLY A 303 -5.96 12.15 0.36
CA GLY A 303 -5.20 12.06 1.59
C GLY A 303 -4.95 13.44 2.19
N GLY A 304 -4.66 13.47 3.48
CA GLY A 304 -4.30 14.70 4.18
C GLY A 304 -3.51 14.43 5.45
N VAL A 305 -3.10 15.50 6.10
CA VAL A 305 -2.34 15.47 7.35
C VAL A 305 -3.29 15.68 8.52
N LEU A 306 -3.16 14.86 9.56
CA LEU A 306 -3.85 15.10 10.81
C LEU A 306 -3.07 16.10 11.65
N PRO A 307 -3.72 17.18 12.14
CA PRO A 307 -3.04 18.19 12.95
C PRO A 307 -2.63 17.68 14.35
N LEU A 308 -3.22 16.57 14.79
CA LEU A 308 -2.94 15.93 16.08
C LEU A 308 -2.77 14.43 15.88
N ASN A 309 -1.90 13.82 16.70
CA ASN A 309 -1.75 12.36 16.75
C ASN A 309 -2.82 11.77 17.69
N PRO A 310 -3.82 11.03 17.17
CA PRO A 310 -4.93 10.53 17.99
C PRO A 310 -4.45 9.56 19.08
N ILE A 311 -3.36 8.84 18.85
CA ILE A 311 -2.78 7.91 19.82
C ILE A 311 -2.18 8.70 20.98
N GLU A 312 -1.37 9.72 20.69
CA GLU A 312 -0.74 10.55 21.72
C GLU A 312 -1.78 11.27 22.59
N GLU A 313 -2.86 11.77 21.99
CA GLU A 313 -3.96 12.39 22.75
C GLU A 313 -4.68 11.38 23.64
N ALA A 314 -4.92 10.15 23.15
CA ALA A 314 -5.48 9.08 23.97
C ALA A 314 -4.54 8.68 25.13
N GLU A 315 -3.23 8.59 24.88
CA GLU A 315 -2.23 8.31 25.91
C GLU A 315 -2.19 9.40 26.98
N LYS A 316 -2.20 10.68 26.60
CA LYS A 316 -2.29 11.81 27.53
C LYS A 316 -3.55 11.73 28.40
N ALA A 317 -4.69 11.39 27.79
CA ALA A 317 -5.96 11.24 28.50
C ALA A 317 -5.91 10.10 29.53
N ILE A 318 -5.30 8.95 29.18
CA ILE A 318 -5.11 7.83 30.11
C ILE A 318 -4.18 8.23 31.26
N VAL A 319 -3.05 8.89 30.97
CA VAL A 319 -2.11 9.36 32.00
C VAL A 319 -2.80 10.29 33.00
N GLU A 320 -3.63 11.21 32.51
CA GLU A 320 -4.40 12.12 33.37
C GLU A 320 -5.44 11.37 34.20
N ALA A 321 -6.18 10.43 33.60
CA ALA A 321 -7.14 9.59 34.32
C ALA A 321 -6.48 8.78 35.44
N VAL A 322 -5.29 8.22 35.20
CA VAL A 322 -4.52 7.47 36.22
C VAL A 322 -4.11 8.40 37.37
N LYS A 323 -3.62 9.61 37.08
CA LYS A 323 -3.25 10.59 38.12
C LYS A 323 -4.45 11.02 38.96
N GLN A 324 -5.59 11.27 38.33
CA GLN A 324 -6.83 11.62 39.02
C GLN A 324 -7.28 10.47 39.94
N GLN A 325 -7.25 9.24 39.44
CA GLN A 325 -7.62 8.07 40.24
C GLN A 325 -6.66 7.87 41.44
N ALA A 326 -5.36 8.13 41.27
CA ALA A 326 -4.41 8.08 42.38
C ALA A 326 -4.72 9.10 43.49
N GLN A 327 -5.14 10.32 43.11
CA GLN A 327 -5.57 11.33 44.08
C GLN A 327 -6.86 10.94 44.81
N VAL A 328 -7.82 10.33 44.10
CA VAL A 328 -9.06 9.81 44.70
C VAL A 328 -8.72 8.72 45.71
N ASN A 329 -7.88 7.75 45.33
CA ASN A 329 -7.46 6.66 46.22
C ASN A 329 -6.78 7.19 47.48
N ALA A 330 -5.87 8.17 47.35
CA ALA A 330 -5.20 8.78 48.49
C ALA A 330 -6.17 9.49 49.45
N LYS A 331 -7.18 10.21 48.93
CA LYS A 331 -8.21 10.85 49.76
C LYS A 331 -9.09 9.83 50.48
N THR A 332 -9.50 8.76 49.79
CA THR A 332 -10.29 7.67 50.39
C THR A 332 -9.51 6.96 51.49
N GLN A 333 -8.22 6.72 51.28
CA GLN A 333 -7.33 6.13 52.29
C GLN A 333 -7.21 7.04 53.51
N ALA A 334 -6.95 8.34 53.31
CA ALA A 334 -6.85 9.31 54.41
C ALA A 334 -8.16 9.40 55.22
N GLN A 335 -9.32 9.38 54.57
CA GLN A 335 -10.62 9.36 55.25
C GLN A 335 -10.88 8.04 56.01
N ALA A 336 -10.42 6.91 55.48
CA ALA A 336 -10.51 5.63 56.18
C ALA A 336 -9.62 5.62 57.43
N ASP A 337 -8.40 6.13 57.32
CA ASP A 337 -7.44 6.22 58.43
C ASP A 337 -7.91 7.21 59.52
N GLU A 338 -8.48 8.37 59.14
CA GLU A 338 -9.11 9.29 60.10
C GLU A 338 -10.31 8.66 60.81
N ASN A 339 -11.17 7.93 60.10
CA ASN A 339 -12.32 7.25 60.71
C ASN A 339 -11.87 6.13 61.67
N LEU A 340 -10.82 5.39 61.33
CA LEU A 340 -10.20 4.37 62.21
C LEU A 340 -9.60 5.01 63.47
N GLY A 341 -8.87 6.12 63.32
CA GLY A 341 -8.32 6.88 64.45
C GLY A 341 -9.41 7.41 65.38
N ASN A 342 -10.45 8.05 64.83
CA ASN A 342 -11.58 8.55 65.62
C ASN A 342 -12.35 7.42 66.32
N LEU A 343 -12.50 6.25 65.69
CA LEU A 343 -13.13 5.09 66.32
C LEU A 343 -12.30 4.56 67.49
N ALA A 344 -10.96 4.51 67.33
CA ALA A 344 -10.04 4.11 68.39
C ALA A 344 -10.06 5.10 69.58
N ASP A 345 -10.14 6.39 69.32
CA ASP A 345 -10.19 7.44 70.36
C ASP A 345 -11.56 7.51 71.07
N SER A 346 -12.64 7.06 70.42
CA SER A 346 -14.01 7.05 70.98
C SER A 346 -14.33 5.85 71.89
N LEU A 347 -13.46 4.84 71.94
CA LEU A 347 -13.60 3.73 72.87
C LEU A 347 -13.21 4.20 74.27
N SER A 348 -14.20 4.34 75.16
CA SER A 348 -13.92 4.61 76.57
C SER A 348 -13.06 3.49 77.18
N GLU A 349 -12.17 3.83 78.13
CA GLU A 349 -11.34 2.84 78.84
C GLU A 349 -12.18 1.67 79.41
N GLU A 350 -13.44 1.94 79.77
CA GLU A 350 -14.39 0.96 80.29
C GLU A 350 -14.90 -0.01 79.21
N ALA A 351 -15.11 0.47 77.97
CA ALA A 351 -15.48 -0.36 76.82
C ALA A 351 -14.30 -1.21 76.32
N ALA A 352 -13.09 -0.64 76.31
CA ALA A 352 -11.85 -1.35 75.99
C ALA A 352 -11.54 -2.46 77.02
N ALA A 353 -11.77 -2.21 78.31
CA ALA A 353 -11.62 -3.20 79.37
C ALA A 353 -12.64 -4.35 79.27
N LYS A 354 -13.90 -4.07 78.90
CA LYS A 354 -14.93 -5.11 78.68
C LYS A 354 -14.63 -6.01 77.47
N LEU A 355 -14.12 -5.43 76.38
CA LEU A 355 -13.66 -6.19 75.21
C LEU A 355 -12.45 -7.08 75.54
N ALA A 356 -11.46 -6.56 76.27
CA ALA A 356 -10.29 -7.32 76.69
C ALA A 356 -10.61 -8.48 77.66
N ALA A 357 -11.68 -8.37 78.45
CA ALA A 357 -12.18 -9.46 79.29
C ALA A 357 -12.89 -10.55 78.47
N LEU A 358 -13.61 -10.19 77.40
CA LEU A 358 -14.30 -11.15 76.52
C LEU A 358 -13.34 -12.07 75.74
N PHE A 359 -12.12 -11.61 75.45
CA PHE A 359 -11.11 -12.36 74.70
C PHE A 359 -10.05 -13.06 75.56
N LYS A 360 -10.18 -13.01 76.90
CA LYS A 360 -9.27 -13.72 77.84
C LYS A 360 -9.77 -15.10 78.29
N ASP A 361 -11.00 -15.47 77.93
CA ASP A 361 -11.61 -16.77 78.25
C ASP A 361 -11.68 -17.72 77.02
N GLN A 362 -10.77 -17.58 76.05
CA GLN A 362 -10.54 -18.58 74.99
C GLN A 362 -9.13 -19.16 75.03
#